data_AF-A0A1Y1Z516-F1
#
_entry.id   AF-A0A1Y1Z516-F1
#
_cell.length_a   1.000
_cell.length_b   1.000
_cell.length_c   1.000
_cell.angle_alpha   90.00
_cell.angle_beta   90.00
_cell.angle_gamma   90.00
#
_symmetry.space_group_name_H-M   'P 1'
#
loop_
_entity.id
_entity.type
_entity.pdbx_description
1 polymer ?
#
loop_
_entity_poly.entity_id
_entity_poly.type
_entity_poly.pdbx_seq_one_letter_code
_entity_poly.pdbx_strand_id
1 'polypeptide(L)'
;MRASIRLHRVVSSKARSRNHTSFHHIASRPAPMAKKAKSRTIMVRLISMAMTGYYRTLMRPRAHRPLSMLKYDPIVRKQVLFLEAKRGKR
;
A
#
# COMPACT_ATOMS: atom_id res chain seq x y z
N MET A 1 -32.26 84.29 8.01
CA MET A 1 -31.67 84.02 6.68
C MET A 1 -30.15 84.02 6.79
N ARG A 2 -29.50 82.96 6.27
CA ARG A 2 -28.07 82.78 5.89
C ARG A 2 -26.98 83.30 6.83
N ALA A 3 -26.18 82.37 7.36
CA ALA A 3 -24.73 82.55 7.45
C ALA A 3 -24.06 81.24 7.02
N SER A 4 -23.39 81.31 5.87
CA SER A 4 -22.38 80.35 5.42
C SER A 4 -21.09 80.61 6.22
N ILE A 5 -20.18 79.64 6.35
CA ILE A 5 -18.71 79.79 6.21
C ILE A 5 -18.03 78.40 6.46
N ARG A 6 -17.49 77.86 5.35
CA ARG A 6 -16.15 77.29 5.13
C ARG A 6 -15.54 76.24 6.09
N LEU A 7 -15.51 75.02 5.56
CA LEU A 7 -14.38 74.09 5.39
C LEU A 7 -13.12 74.29 6.27
N HIS A 8 -12.74 73.28 7.06
CA HIS A 8 -11.34 72.89 7.23
C HIS A 8 -11.22 71.36 7.40
N ARG A 9 -10.47 70.78 6.46
CA ARG A 9 -10.05 69.37 6.37
C ARG A 9 -8.92 69.13 7.35
N VAL A 10 -9.02 68.07 8.16
CA VAL A 10 -7.84 67.41 8.74
C VAL A 10 -7.96 65.92 8.50
N VAL A 11 -7.08 65.44 7.64
CA VAL A 11 -6.79 64.02 7.42
C VAL A 11 -5.83 63.63 8.55
N SER A 12 -6.23 62.70 9.42
CA SER A 12 -5.29 62.06 10.35
C SER A 12 -5.27 60.57 10.09
N SER A 13 -4.32 60.17 9.26
CA SER A 13 -3.99 58.78 8.94
C SER A 13 -3.16 58.19 10.08
N LYS A 14 -3.81 57.49 11.02
CA LYS A 14 -3.08 56.58 11.91
C LYS A 14 -3.10 55.18 11.32
N ALA A 15 -2.11 54.90 10.48
CA ALA A 15 -1.76 53.56 10.05
C ALA A 15 -1.47 52.70 11.30
N ARG A 16 -2.36 51.75 11.61
CA ARG A 16 -2.12 50.75 12.64
C ARG A 16 -1.63 49.46 11.98
N SER A 17 -0.34 49.24 12.25
CA SER A 17 0.47 48.03 12.10
C SER A 17 -0.25 46.76 11.66
N ARG A 18 0.29 46.19 10.58
CA ARG A 18 0.03 44.87 10.02
C ARG A 18 0.09 43.80 11.10
N ASN A 19 -0.99 43.04 11.29
CA ASN A 19 -0.91 41.76 11.97
C ASN A 19 -0.25 40.78 10.98
N HIS A 20 1.05 40.55 11.18
CA HIS A 20 1.80 39.54 10.45
C HIS A 20 1.22 38.17 10.79
N THR A 21 0.69 37.51 9.77
CA THR A 21 0.32 36.10 9.82
C THR A 21 1.59 35.28 10.04
N SER A 22 1.77 34.76 11.26
CA SER A 22 2.78 33.75 11.53
C SER A 22 2.37 32.44 10.85
N PHE A 23 2.70 32.32 9.56
CA PHE A 23 2.72 31.04 8.87
C PHE A 23 3.83 30.20 9.51
N HIS A 24 3.46 29.35 10.47
CA HIS A 24 4.30 28.24 10.86
C HIS A 24 4.55 27.40 9.60
N HIS A 25 5.76 27.49 9.03
CA HIS A 25 6.23 26.54 8.03
C HIS A 25 6.35 25.18 8.73
N ILE A 26 5.25 24.42 8.70
CA ILE A 26 5.24 23.00 9.04
C ILE A 26 6.06 22.34 7.93
N ALA A 27 7.32 22.03 8.21
CA ALA A 27 8.17 21.28 7.29
C ALA A 27 7.40 20.05 6.81
N SER A 28 7.12 19.99 5.51
CA SER A 28 6.43 18.88 4.87
C SER A 28 7.29 17.63 4.98
N ARG A 29 7.02 16.80 5.98
CA ARG A 29 7.62 15.46 6.08
C ARG A 29 7.28 14.70 4.79
N PRO A 30 8.25 14.10 4.09
CA PRO A 30 7.96 13.30 2.91
C PRO A 30 7.04 12.14 3.31
N ALA A 31 5.89 12.03 2.65
CA ALA A 31 4.96 10.94 2.87
C ALA A 31 5.68 9.61 2.58
N PRO A 32 5.51 8.56 3.42
CA PRO A 32 6.15 7.29 3.16
C PRO A 32 5.67 6.73 1.83
N MET A 33 6.60 6.46 0.91
CA MET A 33 6.30 5.80 -0.36
C MET A 33 5.61 4.46 -0.09
N ALA A 34 4.40 4.29 -0.62
CA ALA A 34 3.66 3.05 -0.50
C ALA A 34 4.41 1.91 -1.21
N LYS A 35 4.84 0.90 -0.44
CA LYS A 35 5.45 -0.31 -1.00
C LYS A 35 4.41 -1.04 -1.83
N LYS A 36 4.75 -1.37 -3.09
CA LYS A 36 3.88 -2.14 -3.99
C LYS A 36 3.35 -3.40 -3.28
N ALA A 37 2.03 -3.51 -3.22
CA ALA A 37 1.38 -4.66 -2.60
C ALA A 37 1.74 -5.95 -3.36
N LYS A 38 2.13 -6.99 -2.62
CA LYS A 38 2.39 -8.31 -3.19
C LYS A 38 1.05 -9.02 -3.43
N SER A 39 0.96 -9.85 -4.47
CA SER A 39 -0.25 -10.64 -4.74
C SER A 39 -0.66 -11.51 -3.54
N ARG A 40 -1.97 -11.57 -3.28
CA ARG A 40 -2.61 -12.35 -2.20
C ARG A 40 -2.45 -13.86 -2.41
N THR A 41 -2.42 -14.31 -3.65
CA THR A 41 -2.28 -15.72 -4.03
C THR A 41 -0.89 -16.00 -4.61
N ILE A 42 -0.47 -17.25 -4.49
CA ILE A 42 0.77 -17.73 -5.07
C ILE A 42 0.50 -19.05 -5.81
N MET A 43 1.17 -19.22 -6.96
CA MET A 43 1.28 -20.52 -7.62
C MET A 43 2.35 -21.35 -6.90
N VAL A 44 2.02 -22.61 -6.66
CA VAL A 44 2.86 -23.59 -5.98
C VAL A 44 2.90 -24.88 -6.78
N ARG A 45 4.00 -25.63 -6.67
CA ARG A 45 4.13 -26.96 -7.25
C ARG A 45 3.92 -27.97 -6.12
N LEU A 46 3.03 -28.92 -6.32
CA LEU A 46 2.81 -30.08 -5.48
C LEU A 46 3.54 -31.26 -6.10
N ILE A 47 4.54 -31.78 -5.40
CA ILE A 47 5.42 -32.85 -5.89
C ILE A 47 4.90 -34.19 -5.37
N SER A 48 4.85 -35.19 -6.24
CA SER A 48 4.50 -36.57 -5.88
C SER A 48 5.55 -37.19 -4.95
N MET A 49 5.10 -37.80 -3.85
CA MET A 49 5.98 -38.51 -2.91
C MET A 49 6.42 -39.90 -3.41
N ALA A 50 5.92 -40.36 -4.57
CA ALA A 50 6.39 -41.58 -5.20
C ALA A 50 7.73 -41.43 -5.94
N MET A 51 8.43 -40.29 -5.78
CA MET A 51 9.73 -40.00 -6.41
C MET A 51 9.74 -40.11 -7.95
N THR A 52 8.60 -39.93 -8.60
CA THR A 52 8.43 -40.01 -10.07
C THR A 52 8.84 -38.73 -10.80
N GLY A 53 8.98 -37.62 -10.07
CA GLY A 53 9.17 -36.28 -10.64
C GLY A 53 7.87 -35.62 -11.13
N TYR A 54 6.73 -36.32 -11.08
CA TYR A 54 5.44 -35.72 -11.44
C TYR A 54 5.02 -34.65 -10.42
N TYR A 55 4.48 -33.54 -10.91
CA TYR A 55 3.96 -32.46 -10.08
C TYR A 55 2.69 -31.85 -10.68
N ARG A 56 1.89 -31.24 -9.81
CA ARG A 56 0.75 -30.40 -10.20
C ARG A 56 0.96 -28.98 -9.74
N THR A 57 0.53 -28.02 -10.54
CA THR A 57 0.58 -26.61 -10.17
C THR A 57 -0.78 -26.20 -9.64
N LEU A 58 -0.82 -25.56 -8.48
CA LEU A 58 -2.05 -25.02 -7.89
C LEU A 58 -1.84 -23.60 -7.39
N MET A 59 -2.94 -22.88 -7.23
CA MET A 59 -2.96 -21.56 -6.62
C MET A 59 -3.48 -21.66 -5.18
N ARG A 60 -2.80 -20.98 -4.26
CA ARG A 60 -3.25 -20.89 -2.86
C ARG A 60 -3.00 -19.50 -2.26
N PRO A 61 -3.78 -19.07 -1.25
CA PRO A 61 -3.51 -17.84 -0.51
C PRO A 61 -2.16 -17.90 0.20
N ARG A 62 -1.40 -16.81 0.18
CA ARG A 62 -0.05 -16.76 0.78
C ARG A 62 -0.05 -16.97 2.29
N ALA A 63 -1.11 -16.55 2.97
CA ALA A 63 -1.26 -16.70 4.41
C ALA A 63 -1.54 -18.15 4.85
N HIS A 64 -1.94 -19.03 3.92
CA HIS A 64 -2.26 -20.43 4.24
C HIS A 64 -1.00 -21.27 4.52
N ARG A 65 -1.17 -22.38 5.24
CA ARG A 65 -0.12 -23.40 5.43
C ARG A 65 0.23 -24.10 4.10
N PRO A 66 1.42 -24.71 3.97
CA PRO A 66 1.77 -25.51 2.81
C PRO A 66 0.74 -26.62 2.55
N LEU A 67 0.47 -26.89 1.28
CA LEU A 67 -0.53 -27.90 0.91
C LEU A 67 0.04 -29.33 0.95
N SER A 68 -0.79 -30.26 1.41
CA SER A 68 -0.58 -31.71 1.33
C SER A 68 -1.87 -32.39 0.90
N MET A 69 -1.86 -33.22 -0.14
CA MET A 69 -3.08 -33.85 -0.67
C MET A 69 -2.81 -35.21 -1.29
N LEU A 70 -3.79 -36.12 -1.21
CA LEU A 70 -3.80 -37.34 -2.00
C LEU A 70 -4.32 -37.04 -3.42
N LYS A 71 -3.52 -37.37 -4.43
CA LYS A 71 -3.86 -37.20 -5.85
C LYS A 71 -3.29 -38.35 -6.69
N TYR A 72 -3.87 -38.52 -7.87
CA TYR A 72 -3.39 -39.50 -8.84
C TYR A 72 -2.08 -39.05 -9.49
N ASP A 73 -1.07 -39.90 -9.41
CA ASP A 73 0.18 -39.81 -10.16
C ASP A 73 0.10 -40.73 -11.40
N PRO A 74 0.12 -40.17 -12.63
CA PRO A 74 -0.02 -40.95 -13.86
C PRO A 74 1.17 -41.87 -14.15
N ILE A 75 2.33 -41.64 -13.53
CA ILE A 75 3.53 -42.45 -13.76
C ILE A 75 3.41 -43.78 -13.03
N VAL A 76 3.00 -43.76 -11.76
CA VAL A 76 2.79 -44.98 -10.95
C VAL A 76 1.37 -45.52 -11.03
N ARG A 77 0.45 -44.77 -11.64
CA ARG A 77 -0.98 -45.12 -11.81
C ARG A 77 -1.72 -45.40 -10.51
N LYS A 78 -1.42 -44.63 -9.47
CA LYS A 78 -2.01 -44.79 -8.12
C LYS A 78 -2.27 -43.43 -7.47
N GLN A 79 -3.11 -43.44 -6.42
CA GLN A 79 -3.26 -42.30 -5.52
C GLN A 79 -2.03 -42.23 -4.60
N VAL A 80 -1.35 -41.09 -4.60
CA VAL A 80 -0.13 -40.84 -3.85
C VAL A 80 -0.26 -39.52 -3.10
N LEU A 81 0.47 -39.37 -1.99
CA LEU A 81 0.61 -38.11 -1.30
C LEU A 81 1.43 -37.12 -2.14
N PHE A 82 0.94 -35.90 -2.27
CA PHE A 82 1.62 -34.78 -2.90
C PHE A 82 1.90 -33.70 -1.86
N LEU A 83 3.11 -33.14 -1.85
CA LEU A 83 3.53 -32.09 -0.92
C LEU A 83 3.97 -30.82 -1.66
N GLU A 84 3.65 -29.65 -1.09
CA GLU A 84 4.06 -28.36 -1.64
C GLU A 84 5.59 -28.22 -1.64
N ALA A 85 6.16 -27.90 -2.80
CA ALA A 85 7.57 -27.61 -2.94
C ALA A 85 7.92 -26.35 -2.14
N LYS A 86 8.93 -26.45 -1.28
CA LYS A 86 9.44 -25.30 -0.53
C LYS A 86 10.00 -24.27 -1.52
N ARG A 87 9.47 -23.05 -1.49
CA ARG A 87 10.02 -21.93 -2.25
C ARG A 87 11.36 -21.54 -1.64
N GLY A 88 12.46 -21.81 -2.34
CA GLY A 88 13.79 -21.34 -1.94
C GLY A 88 13.84 -19.81 -1.92
N LYS A 89 14.55 -19.23 -0.93
CA LYS A 89 14.98 -17.84 -1.00
C LYS A 89 16.21 -17.81 -1.91
N ARG A 90 16.03 -17.45 -3.18
CA ARG A 90 17.12 -16.96 -4.03
C ARG A 90 17.14 -15.45 -3.91
#